data_AF-A0A4R1YU28-F1
#
_entry.id   AF-A0A4R1YU28-F1
#
_cell.length_a   1.000
_cell.length_b   1.000
_cell.length_c   1.000
_cell.angle_alpha   90.00
_cell.angle_beta   90.00
_cell.angle_gamma   90.00
#
_symmetry.space_group_name_H-M   'P 1'
#
loop_
_entity.id
_entity.type
_entity.pdbx_description
1 polymer ?
#
loop_
_entity_poly.entity_id
_entity_poly.type
_entity_poly.pdbx_seq_one_letter_code
_entity_poly.pdbx_strand_id
1 'polypeptide(L)'
;MTITAKATATPSYRRAYVQPREITRDPAFTVRGIREDHVRTLYVALRNSGRLDPVLVWEDLRDPDRPRLVLLDGQHILAAYENQRRKTKVAKGIPVRIVTCDEITAHRLAAQRNSRDKLPLTFAEKMNLAWRLVWLADAVLSKADIVGDTGASRTTVHNMRQRRRAMIAAGKQPTGEWWRDAKDTPPEQPEETDNVLTPDRLARLPDPPEGFEGLRVVYAEGCTVSADRLKASGVVFKQIPYQVEGV
;
A
#
# COMPACT_ATOMS: atom_id res chain seq x y z
N MET A 1 5.70 1.07 21.52
CA MET A 1 5.70 2.51 21.21
C MET A 1 4.69 2.76 20.10
N THR A 2 3.54 3.29 20.49
CA THR A 2 2.36 3.46 19.62
C THR A 2 2.47 4.81 18.92
N ILE A 3 2.73 4.81 17.60
CA ILE A 3 2.68 6.04 16.81
C ILE A 3 1.22 6.24 16.37
N THR A 4 0.43 6.82 17.27
CA THR A 4 -0.89 7.36 16.96
C THR A 4 -0.72 8.81 16.52
N ALA A 5 -0.38 9.04 15.25
CA ALA A 5 -0.49 10.36 14.66
C ALA A 5 -1.45 10.28 13.47
N LYS A 6 -2.65 10.86 13.64
CA LYS A 6 -3.54 11.17 12.51
C LYS A 6 -2.74 11.96 11.47
N ALA A 7 -2.85 11.57 10.21
CA ALA A 7 -2.35 12.34 9.06
C ALA A 7 -3.04 13.70 9.03
N THR A 8 -2.39 14.75 9.56
CA THR A 8 -3.06 16.05 9.77
C THR A 8 -2.22 17.27 9.36
N ALA A 9 -0.99 17.09 8.86
CA ALA A 9 -0.23 18.21 8.32
C ALA A 9 -0.41 18.28 6.79
N THR A 10 -1.07 19.32 6.30
CA THR A 10 -1.08 19.65 4.87
C THR A 10 0.37 19.69 4.37
N PRO A 11 0.74 18.93 3.34
CA PRO A 11 2.12 18.92 2.84
C PRO A 11 2.50 20.31 2.37
N SER A 12 3.61 20.84 2.88
CA SER A 12 4.17 22.11 2.41
C SER A 12 5.18 21.85 1.31
N TYR A 13 5.26 22.76 0.32
CA TYR A 13 6.13 22.58 -0.84
C TYR A 13 7.05 23.79 -1.01
N ARG A 14 8.32 23.54 -1.32
CA ARG A 14 9.27 24.56 -1.75
C ARG A 14 10.10 24.09 -2.94
N ARG A 15 10.55 25.04 -3.77
CA ARG A 15 11.46 24.77 -4.88
C ARG A 15 12.88 25.07 -4.44
N ALA A 16 13.83 24.23 -4.86
CA ALA A 16 15.25 24.43 -4.58
C ALA A 16 16.10 23.86 -5.73
N TYR A 17 17.40 24.17 -5.68
CA TYR A 17 18.42 23.47 -6.47
C TYR A 17 19.31 22.69 -5.51
N VAL A 18 19.41 21.38 -5.73
CA VAL A 18 20.13 20.46 -4.84
C VAL A 18 21.10 19.63 -5.66
N GLN A 19 22.26 19.26 -5.11
CA GLN A 19 23.18 18.37 -5.79
C GLN A 19 22.58 16.95 -5.84
N PRO A 20 22.70 16.22 -6.97
CA PRO A 20 22.19 14.85 -7.05
C PRO A 20 22.66 13.92 -5.91
N ARG A 21 23.87 14.14 -5.40
CA ARG A 21 24.46 13.36 -4.30
C ARG A 21 23.80 13.59 -2.93
N GLU A 22 23.08 14.69 -2.75
CA GLU A 22 22.38 15.01 -1.50
C GLU A 22 21.00 14.34 -1.44
N ILE A 23 20.53 13.78 -2.56
CA ILE A 23 19.25 13.08 -2.65
C ILE A 23 19.48 11.60 -2.37
N THR A 24 18.80 11.09 -1.34
CA THR A 24 18.83 9.69 -0.92
C THR A 24 17.77 8.90 -1.68
N ARG A 25 18.16 7.75 -2.25
CA ARG A 25 17.23 6.76 -2.81
C ARG A 25 16.93 5.72 -1.74
N ASP A 26 15.74 5.80 -1.18
CA ASP A 26 15.27 4.84 -0.19
C ASP A 26 14.44 3.74 -0.90
N PRO A 27 14.79 2.44 -0.71
CA PRO A 27 14.01 1.34 -1.26
C PRO A 27 12.53 1.35 -0.86
N ALA A 28 12.18 1.91 0.30
CA ALA A 28 10.81 2.01 0.77
C ALA A 28 9.93 2.90 -0.14
N PHE A 29 10.55 3.88 -0.81
CA PHE A 29 9.88 4.82 -1.73
C PHE A 29 10.12 4.49 -3.21
N THR A 30 11.08 3.60 -3.50
CA THR A 30 11.42 3.23 -4.87
C THR A 30 10.52 2.12 -5.38
N VAL A 31 9.58 2.45 -6.27
CA VAL A 31 8.62 1.50 -6.85
C VAL A 31 9.16 0.83 -8.12
N ARG A 32 9.91 1.57 -8.92
CA ARG A 32 10.41 1.13 -10.24
C ARG A 32 11.92 0.97 -10.25
N GLY A 33 12.39 -0.01 -11.03
CA GLY A 33 13.79 -0.07 -11.45
C GLY A 33 14.15 1.06 -12.41
N ILE A 34 15.44 1.38 -12.52
CA ILE A 34 15.92 2.34 -13.52
C ILE A 34 15.88 1.69 -14.90
N ARG A 35 15.21 2.35 -15.84
CA ARG A 35 15.17 1.96 -17.25
C ARG A 35 16.14 2.77 -18.08
N GLU A 36 17.17 2.12 -18.63
CA GLU A 36 18.26 2.78 -19.35
C GLU A 36 17.81 3.51 -20.62
N ASP A 37 16.86 2.92 -21.37
CA ASP A 37 16.24 3.52 -22.55
C ASP A 37 15.60 4.87 -22.23
N HIS A 38 14.84 4.92 -21.14
CA HIS A 38 14.17 6.14 -20.70
C HIS A 38 15.16 7.19 -20.19
N VAL A 39 16.20 6.77 -19.44
CA VAL A 39 17.28 7.68 -19.01
C VAL A 39 18.01 8.27 -20.21
N ARG A 40 18.27 7.49 -21.26
CA ARG A 40 18.91 7.98 -22.49
C ARG A 40 18.06 9.06 -23.17
N THR A 41 16.75 8.85 -23.28
CA THR A 41 15.82 9.84 -23.84
C THR A 41 15.83 11.14 -23.02
N LEU A 42 15.75 11.04 -21.69
CA LEU A 42 15.82 12.20 -20.80
C LEU A 42 17.17 12.92 -20.88
N TYR A 43 18.27 12.18 -21.03
CA TYR A 43 19.60 12.77 -21.19
C TYR A 43 19.73 13.58 -22.50
N VAL A 44 19.16 13.07 -23.61
CA VAL A 44 19.12 13.82 -24.88
C VAL A 44 18.27 15.09 -24.72
N ALA A 45 17.09 14.98 -24.12
CA ALA A 45 16.23 16.14 -23.85
C ALA A 45 16.96 17.18 -22.98
N LEU A 46 17.64 16.75 -21.92
CA LEU A 46 18.43 17.59 -21.03
C LEU A 46 19.58 18.32 -21.76
N ARG A 47 20.25 17.67 -22.72
CA ARG A 47 21.27 18.34 -23.56
C ARG A 47 20.67 19.42 -24.45
N ASN A 48 19.45 19.22 -24.95
CA ASN A 48 18.81 20.14 -25.88
C ASN A 48 18.15 21.34 -25.15
N SER A 49 17.48 21.10 -24.03
CA SER A 49 16.74 22.14 -23.29
C SER A 49 17.52 22.77 -22.14
N GLY A 50 18.59 22.12 -21.67
CA GLY A 50 19.37 22.51 -20.50
C GLY A 50 18.67 22.25 -19.15
N ARG A 51 17.41 21.78 -19.13
CA ARG A 51 16.65 21.46 -17.91
C ARG A 51 15.52 20.44 -18.16
N LEU A 52 15.26 19.62 -17.16
CA LEU A 52 14.13 18.69 -17.09
C LEU A 52 13.11 19.16 -16.03
N ASP A 53 11.99 18.47 -15.95
CA ASP A 53 11.00 18.66 -14.89
C ASP A 53 11.64 18.41 -13.50
N PRO A 54 11.20 19.15 -12.45
CA PRO A 54 11.78 19.01 -11.12
C PRO A 54 11.46 17.63 -10.52
N VAL A 55 12.45 17.01 -9.88
CA VAL A 55 12.22 15.77 -9.10
C VAL A 55 11.51 16.09 -7.79
N LEU A 56 10.67 15.18 -7.31
CA LEU A 56 9.98 15.34 -6.02
C LEU A 56 10.78 14.64 -4.92
N VAL A 57 11.14 15.38 -3.89
CA VAL A 57 11.87 14.87 -2.73
C VAL A 57 11.13 15.21 -1.45
N TRP A 58 11.14 14.29 -0.49
CA TRP A 58 10.65 14.49 0.86
C TRP A 58 11.80 14.91 1.77
N GLU A 59 11.57 15.96 2.55
CA GLU A 59 12.44 16.33 3.66
C GLU A 59 12.05 15.51 4.89
N ASP A 60 12.80 14.44 5.13
CA ASP A 60 12.66 13.58 6.30
C ASP A 60 13.29 14.26 7.52
N LEU A 61 12.42 14.74 8.41
CA LEU A 61 12.77 15.46 9.64
C LEU A 61 12.80 14.56 10.90
N ARG A 62 12.83 13.23 10.74
CA ARG A 62 12.93 12.30 11.88
C ARG A 62 14.22 12.47 12.69
N ASP A 63 15.29 12.91 12.03
CA ASP A 63 16.52 13.40 12.66
C ASP A 63 16.62 14.92 12.39
N PRO A 64 16.25 15.79 13.37
CA PRO A 64 16.24 17.23 13.19
C PRO A 64 17.62 17.83 12.90
N ASP A 65 18.68 17.20 13.39
CA ASP A 65 20.06 17.66 13.21
C ASP A 65 20.61 17.26 11.84
N ARG A 66 20.02 16.24 11.20
CA ARG A 66 20.43 15.70 9.90
C ARG A 66 19.22 15.40 9.01
N PRO A 67 18.53 16.44 8.52
CA PRO A 67 17.41 16.26 7.61
C PRO A 67 17.89 15.56 6.32
N ARG A 68 17.15 14.53 5.89
CA ARG A 68 17.46 13.79 4.66
C ARG A 68 16.51 14.17 3.55
N LEU A 69 17.03 14.33 2.34
CA LEU A 69 16.21 14.52 1.14
C LEU A 69 15.97 13.16 0.48
N VAL A 70 14.82 12.54 0.75
CA VAL A 70 14.44 11.23 0.22
C VAL A 70 13.72 11.41 -1.11
N LEU A 71 14.14 10.71 -2.16
CA LEU A 71 13.47 10.76 -3.45
C LEU A 71 12.09 10.08 -3.39
N LEU A 72 11.02 10.82 -3.72
CA LEU A 72 9.67 10.27 -3.85
C LEU A 72 9.32 9.94 -5.31
N ASP A 73 9.76 10.78 -6.26
CA ASP A 73 9.44 10.64 -7.67
C ASP A 73 10.49 11.33 -8.57
N GLY A 74 10.67 10.83 -9.79
CA GLY A 74 11.65 11.35 -10.75
C GLY A 74 12.98 10.59 -10.79
N GLN A 75 12.99 9.29 -10.44
CA GLN A 75 14.19 8.43 -10.44
C GLN A 75 14.98 8.48 -11.76
N HIS A 76 14.29 8.46 -12.90
CA HIS A 76 14.92 8.54 -14.23
C HIS A 76 15.49 9.93 -14.54
N ILE A 77 14.82 10.99 -14.07
CA ILE A 77 15.30 12.38 -14.21
C ILE A 77 16.58 12.57 -13.39
N LEU A 78 16.59 12.09 -12.15
CA LEU A 78 17.79 12.11 -11.30
C LEU A 78 18.95 11.35 -11.96
N ALA A 79 18.69 10.16 -12.51
CA ALA A 79 19.69 9.38 -13.22
C ALA A 79 20.23 10.09 -14.48
N ALA A 80 19.38 10.82 -15.22
CA ALA A 80 19.81 11.61 -16.38
C ALA A 80 20.76 12.75 -15.98
N TYR A 81 20.45 13.46 -14.89
CA TYR A 81 21.33 14.50 -14.34
C TYR A 81 22.66 13.93 -13.80
N GLU A 82 22.62 12.76 -13.14
CA GLU A 82 23.84 12.08 -12.69
C GLU A 82 24.73 11.70 -13.88
N ASN A 83 24.14 11.19 -14.97
CA ASN A 83 24.86 10.88 -16.20
C ASN A 83 25.46 12.14 -16.85
N GLN A 84 24.75 13.27 -16.84
CA GLN A 84 25.30 14.53 -17.30
C GLN A 84 26.48 14.97 -16.43
N ARG A 85 26.33 14.95 -15.11
CA ARG A 85 27.39 15.32 -14.16
C ARG A 85 28.65 14.48 -14.35
N ARG A 86 28.50 13.15 -14.52
CA ARG A 86 29.62 12.24 -14.79
C ARG A 86 30.36 12.60 -16.07
N LYS A 87 29.66 13.03 -17.12
CA LYS A 87 30.24 13.38 -18.42
C LYS A 87 30.85 14.78 -18.47
N THR A 88 30.17 15.79 -17.92
CA THR A 88 30.62 17.20 -17.99
C THR A 88 31.52 17.60 -16.82
N LYS A 89 31.53 16.82 -15.73
CA LYS A 89 32.20 17.14 -14.46
C LYS A 89 31.75 18.45 -13.80
N VAL A 90 30.65 19.04 -14.26
CA VAL A 90 30.08 20.27 -13.68
C VAL A 90 29.10 19.93 -12.57
N ALA A 91 29.37 20.41 -11.35
CA ALA A 91 28.49 20.23 -10.20
C ALA A 91 27.34 21.26 -10.18
N LYS A 92 26.47 21.21 -11.19
CA LYS A 92 25.26 22.04 -11.21
C LYS A 92 24.16 21.37 -10.38
N GLY A 93 23.53 22.13 -9.49
CA GLY A 93 22.34 21.68 -8.78
C GLY A 93 21.20 21.37 -9.76
N ILE A 94 20.35 20.42 -9.39
CA ILE A 94 19.18 20.03 -10.18
C ILE A 94 17.92 20.66 -9.59
N PRO A 95 16.92 20.99 -10.42
CA PRO A 95 15.66 21.50 -9.91
C PRO A 95 14.95 20.40 -9.10
N VAL A 96 14.62 20.72 -7.85
CA VAL A 96 13.86 19.84 -6.95
C VAL A 96 12.62 20.56 -6.43
N ARG A 97 11.56 19.79 -6.21
CA ARG A 97 10.41 20.19 -5.40
C ARG A 97 10.49 19.41 -4.09
N ILE A 98 10.80 20.12 -3.02
CA ILE A 98 10.88 19.57 -1.67
C ILE A 98 9.50 19.62 -1.05
N VAL A 99 9.04 18.50 -0.51
CA VAL A 99 7.83 18.41 0.31
C VAL A 99 8.20 18.11 1.76
N THR A 100 7.57 18.81 2.70
CA THR A 100 7.71 18.55 4.13
C THR A 100 6.36 18.07 4.66
N CYS A 101 6.31 16.83 5.15
CA CYS A 101 5.12 16.15 5.66
C CYS A 101 5.51 14.93 6.52
N ASP A 102 4.55 14.25 7.13
CA ASP A 102 4.77 12.99 7.83
C ASP A 102 5.09 11.83 6.84
N GLU A 103 5.70 10.76 7.36
CA GLU A 103 6.13 9.60 6.58
C GLU A 103 4.98 8.91 5.83
N ILE A 104 3.80 8.79 6.45
CA ILE A 104 2.63 8.17 5.81
C ILE A 104 2.20 9.04 4.63
N THR A 105 2.09 10.34 4.81
CA THR A 105 1.78 11.29 3.72
C THR A 105 2.84 11.24 2.61
N ALA A 106 4.13 11.13 2.93
CA ALA A 106 5.19 10.98 1.95
C ALA A 106 5.02 9.70 1.10
N HIS A 107 4.69 8.57 1.74
CA HIS A 107 4.42 7.31 1.04
C HIS A 107 3.19 7.40 0.12
N ARG A 108 2.12 8.08 0.56
CA ARG A 108 0.94 8.33 -0.26
C ARG A 108 1.26 9.20 -1.47
N LEU A 109 2.02 10.28 -1.27
CA LEU A 109 2.44 11.17 -2.36
C LEU A 109 3.28 10.41 -3.40
N ALA A 110 4.23 9.58 -2.95
CA ALA A 110 5.00 8.72 -3.84
C ALA A 110 4.09 7.76 -4.62
N ALA A 111 3.13 7.11 -3.94
CA ALA A 111 2.20 6.17 -4.57
C ALA A 111 1.32 6.84 -5.64
N GLN A 112 0.69 7.96 -5.29
CA GLN A 112 -0.20 8.73 -6.18
C GLN A 112 0.54 9.26 -7.41
N ARG A 113 1.79 9.72 -7.24
CA ARG A 113 2.62 10.18 -8.36
C ARG A 113 2.93 9.02 -9.29
N ASN A 114 3.40 7.90 -8.75
CA ASN A 114 3.75 6.73 -9.56
C ASN A 114 2.56 6.10 -10.29
N SER A 115 1.35 6.15 -9.71
CA SER A 115 0.13 5.59 -10.32
C SER A 115 -0.49 6.48 -11.39
N ARG A 116 -0.36 7.81 -11.28
CA ARG A 116 -0.96 8.79 -12.21
C ARG A 116 -0.03 9.23 -13.35
N ASP A 117 1.26 8.89 -13.32
CA ASP A 117 2.24 9.44 -14.26
C ASP A 117 2.25 8.74 -15.64
N LYS A 118 2.91 9.38 -16.61
CA LYS A 118 2.86 9.09 -18.07
C LYS A 118 3.28 7.69 -18.49
N LEU A 119 4.01 6.96 -17.63
CA LEU A 119 4.32 5.55 -17.85
C LEU A 119 3.47 4.72 -16.88
N PRO A 120 2.53 3.87 -17.31
CA PRO A 120 1.75 3.07 -16.37
C PRO A 120 2.66 2.14 -15.56
N LEU A 121 2.37 1.96 -14.27
CA LEU A 121 3.02 0.92 -13.46
C LEU A 121 2.65 -0.46 -14.03
N THR A 122 3.61 -1.38 -14.04
CA THR A 122 3.32 -2.79 -14.27
C THR A 122 2.43 -3.34 -13.16
N PHE A 123 1.76 -4.47 -13.41
CA PHE A 123 0.92 -5.10 -12.39
C PHE A 123 1.72 -5.43 -11.12
N ALA A 124 2.92 -6.01 -11.25
CA ALA A 124 3.77 -6.36 -10.11
C ALA A 124 4.19 -5.12 -9.30
N GLU A 125 4.58 -4.04 -9.96
CA GLU A 125 4.94 -2.78 -9.29
C GLU A 125 3.75 -2.18 -8.51
N LYS A 126 2.52 -2.22 -9.09
CA LYS A 126 1.30 -1.81 -8.39
C LYS A 126 1.06 -2.64 -7.12
N MET A 127 1.24 -3.96 -7.21
CA MET A 127 1.03 -4.85 -6.06
C MET A 127 2.07 -4.62 -4.97
N ASN A 128 3.35 -4.45 -5.32
CA ASN A 128 4.41 -4.17 -4.37
C ASN A 128 4.19 -2.82 -3.66
N LEU A 129 3.76 -1.80 -4.41
CA LEU A 129 3.42 -0.49 -3.85
C LEU A 129 2.24 -0.59 -2.86
N ALA A 130 1.16 -1.27 -3.25
CA ALA A 130 0.01 -1.50 -2.36
C ALA A 130 0.42 -2.28 -1.10
N TRP A 131 1.27 -3.30 -1.24
CA TRP A 131 1.75 -4.10 -0.13
C TRP A 131 2.53 -3.28 0.89
N ARG A 132 3.40 -2.37 0.43
CA ARG A 132 4.13 -1.45 1.31
C ARG A 132 3.20 -0.51 2.08
N LEU A 133 2.21 0.08 1.40
CA LEU A 133 1.23 0.94 2.07
C LEU A 133 0.41 0.17 3.13
N VAL A 134 0.05 -1.08 2.83
CA VAL A 134 -0.58 -1.96 3.82
C VAL A 134 0.36 -2.17 5.00
N TRP A 135 1.65 -2.45 4.80
CA TRP A 135 2.54 -2.70 5.95
C TRP A 135 2.70 -1.47 6.85
N LEU A 136 2.94 -0.31 6.25
CA LEU A 136 3.33 0.93 6.92
C LEU A 136 2.14 1.68 7.53
N ALA A 137 0.97 1.62 6.89
CA ALA A 137 -0.11 2.55 7.17
C ALA A 137 -1.50 1.89 7.33
N ASP A 138 -1.58 0.56 7.54
CA ASP A 138 -2.86 -0.14 7.71
C ASP A 138 -3.74 0.45 8.82
N ALA A 139 -3.12 0.88 9.91
CA ALA A 139 -3.80 1.44 11.07
C ALA A 139 -4.39 2.85 10.80
N VAL A 140 -3.93 3.52 9.73
CA VAL A 140 -4.28 4.91 9.44
C VAL A 140 -5.09 5.04 8.15
N LEU A 141 -4.80 4.24 7.13
CA LEU A 141 -5.42 4.32 5.81
C LEU A 141 -6.59 3.36 5.68
N SER A 142 -7.67 3.81 5.03
CA SER A 142 -8.75 2.91 4.64
C SER A 142 -8.34 2.04 3.45
N LYS A 143 -9.08 0.95 3.21
CA LYS A 143 -8.89 0.14 1.98
C LYS A 143 -9.09 1.01 0.72
N ALA A 144 -10.01 1.97 0.78
CA ALA A 144 -10.31 2.85 -0.35
C ALA A 144 -9.16 3.83 -0.64
N ASP A 145 -8.50 4.36 0.39
CA ASP A 145 -7.31 5.20 0.23
C ASP A 145 -6.19 4.45 -0.50
N ILE A 146 -5.87 3.24 -0.05
CA ILE A 146 -4.80 2.42 -0.66
C ILE A 146 -5.13 2.10 -2.12
N VAL A 147 -6.39 1.74 -2.42
CA VAL A 147 -6.85 1.51 -3.80
C VAL A 147 -6.70 2.76 -4.64
N GLY A 148 -7.13 3.92 -4.14
CA GLY A 148 -7.05 5.20 -4.87
C GLY A 148 -5.61 5.67 -5.11
N ASP A 149 -4.72 5.43 -4.15
CA ASP A 149 -3.32 5.87 -4.23
C ASP A 149 -2.49 4.98 -5.17
N THR A 150 -2.81 3.69 -5.25
CA THR A 150 -1.97 2.68 -5.95
C THR A 150 -2.56 2.14 -7.24
N GLY A 151 -3.88 2.16 -7.39
CA GLY A 151 -4.60 1.49 -8.48
C GLY A 151 -4.68 -0.03 -8.34
N ALA A 152 -4.39 -0.60 -7.16
CA ALA A 152 -4.63 -2.01 -6.87
C ALA A 152 -6.12 -2.31 -6.65
N SER A 153 -6.53 -3.58 -6.80
CA SER A 153 -7.93 -3.96 -6.57
C SER A 153 -8.27 -3.98 -5.07
N ARG A 154 -9.53 -3.70 -4.72
CA ARG A 154 -10.03 -3.76 -3.34
C ARG A 154 -9.86 -5.16 -2.72
N THR A 155 -10.11 -6.21 -3.50
CA THR A 155 -9.93 -7.61 -3.09
C THR A 155 -8.46 -7.90 -2.78
N THR A 156 -7.54 -7.43 -3.61
CA THR A 156 -6.11 -7.60 -3.36
C THR A 156 -5.67 -6.93 -2.05
N VAL A 157 -6.11 -5.69 -1.81
CA VAL A 157 -5.80 -4.97 -0.55
C VAL A 157 -6.38 -5.71 0.67
N HIS A 158 -7.55 -6.31 0.54
CA HIS A 158 -8.12 -7.15 1.61
C HIS A 158 -7.24 -8.36 1.92
N ASN A 159 -6.83 -9.11 0.89
CA ASN A 159 -5.98 -10.29 1.05
C ASN A 159 -4.61 -9.91 1.63
N MET A 160 -4.06 -8.77 1.21
CA MET A 160 -2.84 -8.20 1.78
C MET A 160 -3.00 -7.92 3.28
N ARG A 161 -4.09 -7.31 3.73
CA ARG A 161 -4.32 -7.04 5.17
C ARG A 161 -4.40 -8.33 5.98
N GLN A 162 -5.10 -9.35 5.48
CA GLN A 162 -5.13 -10.67 6.13
C GLN A 162 -3.72 -11.26 6.23
N ARG A 163 -2.94 -11.15 5.15
CA ARG A 163 -1.57 -11.62 5.13
C ARG A 163 -0.68 -10.88 6.13
N ARG A 164 -0.80 -9.55 6.21
CA ARG A 164 -0.08 -8.73 7.20
C ARG A 164 -0.35 -9.19 8.63
N ARG A 165 -1.62 -9.43 8.97
CA ARG A 165 -2.00 -9.95 10.31
C ARG A 165 -1.32 -11.29 10.60
N ALA A 166 -1.38 -12.22 9.65
CA ALA A 166 -0.73 -13.52 9.80
C ALA A 166 0.81 -13.41 9.94
N MET A 167 1.44 -12.51 9.20
CA MET A 167 2.89 -12.26 9.30
C MET A 167 3.26 -11.63 10.65
N ILE A 168 2.48 -10.67 11.15
CA ILE A 168 2.69 -10.07 12.47
C ILE A 168 2.53 -11.11 13.57
N ALA A 169 1.49 -11.94 13.51
CA ALA A 169 1.29 -13.05 14.44
C ALA A 169 2.45 -14.05 14.42
N ALA A 170 3.06 -14.27 13.24
CA ALA A 170 4.25 -15.09 13.07
C ALA A 170 5.57 -14.39 13.40
N GLY A 171 5.56 -13.11 13.79
CA GLY A 171 6.78 -12.32 14.01
C GLY A 171 7.62 -12.06 12.74
N LYS A 172 7.04 -12.18 11.54
CA LYS A 172 7.72 -12.02 10.26
C LYS A 172 7.67 -10.57 9.76
N GLN A 173 8.73 -10.16 9.06
CA GLN A 173 8.78 -8.89 8.31
C GLN A 173 8.59 -9.14 6.81
N PRO A 174 8.02 -8.19 6.06
CA PRO A 174 7.82 -8.32 4.63
C PRO A 174 9.14 -8.11 3.89
N THR A 175 9.30 -8.81 2.77
CA THR A 175 10.35 -8.51 1.79
C THR A 175 10.02 -7.24 1.00
N GLY A 176 8.74 -6.85 0.97
CA GLY A 176 8.25 -5.73 0.17
C GLY A 176 7.91 -6.14 -1.27
N GLU A 177 8.06 -7.42 -1.61
CA GLU A 177 7.62 -8.03 -2.86
C GLU A 177 6.38 -8.89 -2.59
N TRP A 178 5.22 -8.45 -3.06
CA TRP A 178 3.95 -9.12 -2.76
C TRP A 178 3.94 -10.59 -3.17
N TRP A 179 4.49 -10.92 -4.35
CA TRP A 179 4.49 -12.30 -4.86
C TRP A 179 5.31 -13.28 -4.01
N ARG A 180 6.31 -12.80 -3.25
CA ARG A 180 7.06 -13.59 -2.26
C ARG A 180 6.27 -13.68 -0.97
N ASP A 181 5.90 -12.52 -0.43
CA ASP A 181 5.28 -12.42 0.89
C ASP A 181 3.90 -13.10 0.92
N ALA A 182 3.20 -13.21 -0.22
CA ALA A 182 1.94 -13.93 -0.37
C ALA A 182 2.09 -15.46 -0.41
N LYS A 183 3.24 -15.98 -0.87
CA LYS A 183 3.49 -17.42 -1.04
C LYS A 183 4.08 -18.07 0.20
N ASP A 184 4.71 -17.30 1.07
CA ASP A 184 5.19 -17.79 2.35
C ASP A 184 4.02 -18.44 3.12
N THR A 185 4.12 -19.73 3.42
CA THR A 185 3.09 -20.49 4.14
C THR A 185 2.65 -19.70 5.37
N PRO A 186 1.39 -19.23 5.43
CA PRO A 186 0.86 -18.65 6.65
C PRO A 186 0.95 -19.69 7.76
N PRO A 187 1.26 -19.31 9.02
CA PRO A 187 0.86 -20.19 10.12
C PRO A 187 -0.65 -20.46 9.97
N GLU A 188 -1.11 -21.66 10.34
CA GLU A 188 -2.54 -21.93 10.48
C GLU A 188 -3.14 -20.78 11.28
N GLN A 189 -3.96 -19.95 10.62
CA GLN A 189 -4.60 -18.84 11.29
C GLN A 189 -5.53 -19.47 12.33
N PRO A 190 -5.48 -19.05 13.61
CA PRO A 190 -6.64 -19.27 14.46
C PRO A 190 -7.82 -18.64 13.73
N GLU A 191 -8.90 -19.40 13.56
CA GLU A 191 -10.11 -18.98 12.86
C GLU A 191 -10.71 -17.73 13.54
N GLU A 192 -10.24 -16.54 13.18
CA GLU A 192 -10.67 -15.30 13.84
C GLU A 192 -11.78 -14.61 13.02
N THR A 193 -13.00 -14.79 13.53
CA THR A 193 -14.07 -13.77 13.58
C THR A 193 -14.35 -13.01 12.29
N ASP A 194 -15.03 -13.68 11.38
CA ASP A 194 -16.14 -13.03 10.69
C ASP A 194 -17.31 -13.93 11.01
N ASN A 195 -18.27 -13.53 11.85
CA ASN A 195 -19.42 -14.39 12.19
C ASN A 195 -20.38 -14.41 10.98
N VAL A 196 -19.89 -14.65 9.77
CA VAL A 196 -20.66 -14.64 8.54
C VAL A 196 -20.96 -16.07 8.10
N LEU A 197 -22.23 -16.32 7.79
CA LEU A 197 -22.67 -17.59 7.21
C LEU A 197 -22.25 -17.63 5.73
N THR A 198 -21.18 -18.39 5.44
CA THR A 198 -20.69 -18.67 4.09
C THR A 198 -21.18 -20.03 3.58
N PRO A 199 -21.17 -20.27 2.26
CA PRO A 199 -21.55 -21.57 1.70
C PRO A 199 -20.78 -22.76 2.29
N ASP A 200 -19.48 -22.61 2.55
CA ASP A 200 -18.63 -23.65 3.13
C ASP A 200 -18.98 -23.92 4.60
N ARG A 201 -19.34 -22.89 5.36
CA ARG A 201 -19.79 -23.04 6.75
C ARG A 201 -21.16 -23.67 6.85
N LEU A 202 -22.08 -23.32 5.95
CA LEU A 202 -23.39 -23.96 5.85
C LEU A 202 -23.25 -25.48 5.64
N ALA A 203 -22.30 -25.91 4.81
CA ALA A 203 -22.02 -27.32 4.55
C ALA A 203 -21.35 -28.06 5.73
N ARG A 204 -20.76 -27.32 6.68
CA ARG A 204 -20.11 -27.86 7.89
C ARG A 204 -20.98 -27.74 9.14
N LEU A 205 -22.23 -27.27 9.01
CA LEU A 205 -23.12 -27.22 10.16
C LEU A 205 -23.41 -28.63 10.66
N PRO A 206 -23.50 -28.84 11.98
CA PRO A 206 -23.87 -30.13 12.53
C PRO A 206 -25.25 -30.54 12.03
N ASP A 207 -25.39 -31.83 11.76
CA ASP A 207 -26.68 -32.42 11.40
C ASP A 207 -27.68 -32.27 12.56
N PRO A 208 -28.97 -32.10 12.25
CA PRO A 208 -29.99 -32.07 13.27
C PRO A 208 -30.04 -33.42 14.01
N PRO A 209 -30.39 -33.44 15.30
CA PRO A 209 -30.64 -34.68 16.04
C PRO A 209 -31.69 -35.54 15.36
N GLU A 210 -31.59 -36.87 15.52
CA GLU A 210 -32.58 -37.81 14.98
C GLU A 210 -33.98 -37.49 15.52
N GLY A 211 -34.97 -37.37 14.63
CA GLY A 211 -36.34 -37.00 14.99
C GLY A 211 -36.58 -35.50 15.23
N PHE A 212 -35.65 -34.61 14.88
CA PHE A 212 -35.84 -33.16 15.00
C PHE A 212 -36.84 -32.63 13.95
N GLU A 213 -38.03 -32.23 14.40
CA GLU A 213 -39.08 -31.59 13.56
C GLU A 213 -39.05 -30.05 13.60
N GLY A 214 -38.02 -29.46 14.22
CA GLY A 214 -37.91 -28.02 14.42
C GLY A 214 -37.28 -27.24 13.26
N LEU A 215 -37.20 -25.92 13.43
CA LEU A 215 -36.53 -25.00 12.50
C LEU A 215 -35.06 -24.82 12.89
N ARG A 216 -34.12 -25.05 11.96
CA ARG A 216 -32.69 -24.77 12.20
C ARG A 216 -32.45 -23.28 11.99
N VAL A 217 -32.23 -22.53 13.08
CA VAL A 217 -31.92 -21.09 13.00
C VAL A 217 -30.43 -20.87 13.25
N VAL A 218 -29.76 -20.21 12.30
CA VAL A 218 -28.34 -19.83 12.41
C VAL A 218 -28.23 -18.34 12.64
N TYR A 219 -27.59 -17.98 13.75
CA TYR A 219 -27.29 -16.61 14.12
C TYR A 219 -25.89 -16.23 13.68
N ALA A 220 -25.77 -15.16 12.90
CA ALA A 220 -24.48 -14.67 12.41
C ALA A 220 -24.54 -13.14 12.16
N GLU A 221 -23.39 -12.48 12.07
CA GLU A 221 -23.23 -11.06 11.76
C GLU A 221 -23.63 -10.71 10.32
N GLY A 222 -23.48 -11.67 9.39
CA GLY A 222 -23.88 -11.52 7.98
C GLY A 222 -24.09 -12.87 7.28
N CYS A 223 -24.62 -12.84 6.06
CA CYS A 223 -24.88 -14.04 5.26
C CYS A 223 -24.50 -13.79 3.79
N THR A 224 -23.69 -14.68 3.22
CA THR A 224 -23.34 -14.69 1.78
C THR A 224 -24.00 -15.84 1.02
N VAL A 225 -24.83 -16.64 1.68
CA VAL A 225 -25.57 -17.74 1.07
C VAL A 225 -26.88 -17.23 0.46
N SER A 226 -27.22 -17.71 -0.74
CA SER A 226 -28.52 -17.40 -1.38
C SER A 226 -29.71 -18.00 -0.62
N ALA A 227 -30.88 -17.37 -0.74
CA ALA A 227 -32.12 -17.84 -0.11
C ALA A 227 -32.47 -19.28 -0.52
N ASP A 228 -32.30 -19.64 -1.80
CA ASP A 228 -32.59 -20.98 -2.30
C ASP A 228 -31.71 -22.06 -1.65
N ARG A 229 -30.43 -21.74 -1.40
CA ARG A 229 -29.48 -22.67 -0.79
C ARG A 229 -29.71 -22.82 0.72
N LEU A 230 -30.14 -21.76 1.39
CA LEU A 230 -30.60 -21.83 2.80
C LEU A 230 -31.84 -22.72 2.92
N LYS A 231 -32.82 -22.55 2.02
CA LYS A 231 -34.04 -23.37 1.97
C LYS A 231 -33.74 -24.84 1.69
N ALA A 232 -32.85 -25.13 0.73
CA ALA A 232 -32.43 -26.50 0.41
C ALA A 232 -31.71 -27.18 1.59
N SER A 233 -31.06 -26.40 2.46
CA SER A 233 -30.36 -26.90 3.65
C SER A 233 -31.24 -26.95 4.91
N GLY A 234 -32.51 -26.53 4.81
CA GLY A 234 -33.44 -26.44 5.94
C GLY A 234 -33.01 -25.43 7.01
N VAL A 235 -32.26 -24.39 6.65
CA VAL A 235 -31.69 -23.40 7.57
C VAL A 235 -32.32 -22.03 7.37
N VAL A 236 -32.63 -21.36 8.47
CA VAL A 236 -33.07 -19.96 8.52
C VAL A 236 -31.96 -19.11 9.11
N PHE A 237 -31.52 -18.09 8.38
CA PHE A 237 -30.53 -17.13 8.86
C PHE A 237 -31.20 -16.02 9.66
N LYS A 238 -30.61 -15.66 10.81
CA LYS A 238 -30.94 -14.46 11.57
C LYS A 238 -29.68 -13.65 11.86
N GLN A 239 -29.74 -12.35 11.62
CA GLN A 239 -28.64 -11.46 11.96
C GLN A 239 -28.61 -11.23 13.47
N ILE A 240 -27.42 -11.31 14.08
CA ILE A 240 -27.24 -10.97 15.50
C ILE A 240 -27.38 -9.44 15.65
N PRO A 241 -28.34 -8.94 16.45
CA PRO A 241 -28.42 -7.51 16.74
C PRO A 241 -27.27 -7.10 17.66
N TYR A 242 -26.61 -5.98 17.33
CA TYR A 242 -25.64 -5.38 18.25
C TYR A 242 -26.39 -4.84 19.47
N GLN A 243 -26.15 -5.44 20.65
CA GLN A 243 -26.50 -4.80 21.91
C GLN A 243 -25.55 -3.62 22.10
N VAL A 244 -26.06 -2.40 21.93
CA VAL A 244 -25.36 -1.20 22.40
C VAL A 244 -25.63 -1.14 23.91
N GLU A 245 -24.74 -1.71 24.72
CA GLU A 245 -24.75 -1.37 26.15
C GLU A 245 -24.34 0.10 26.30
N GLY A 246 -25.27 0.91 26.80
CA GLY A 246 -25.00 2.30 27.12
C GLY A 246 -26.25 3.16 27.25
N VAL A 247 -26.90 3.08 28.42
CA VAL A 247 -27.33 4.27 29.17
C VAL A 247 -26.89 4.09 30.61
#